data_AF-A0A7Y9IBW6-F1
#
_entry.id   AF-A0A7Y9IBW6-F1
#
_cell.length_a   1.000
_cell.length_b   1.000
_cell.length_c   1.000
_cell.angle_alpha   90.00
_cell.angle_beta   90.00
_cell.angle_gamma   90.00
#
_symmetry.space_group_name_H-M   'P 1'
#
loop_
_entity.id
_entity.type
_entity.pdbx_description
1 polymer ?
#
loop_
_entity_poly.entity_id
_entity_poly.type
_entity_poly.pdbx_seq_one_letter_code
_entity_poly.pdbx_strand_id
1 'polypeptide(L)'
;MIVNIVRPIPFIIFITAIRPLTLLAVGATIGVSAAIFPMSIMVAVAIGRIVEQNLVAVDPGVVEAARSMGAGRLRILFTVVIPEALAPLILGYTFMFIGIVDMSAMAGYIGGGGLGDFAITYGYQQFNWAVTLVTVVIIIAIVQGAQLLGNVLARRVLHR
;
A
#
# COMPACT_ATOMS: atom_id res chain seq x y z
N MET A 1 17.64 -5.02 -3.18
CA MET A 1 18.51 -4.43 -2.13
C MET A 1 17.88 -3.22 -1.45
N ILE A 2 17.48 -2.16 -2.17
CA ILE A 2 16.81 -0.97 -1.58
C ILE A 2 15.57 -1.32 -0.74
N VAL A 3 14.78 -2.30 -1.22
CA VAL A 3 13.61 -2.83 -0.52
C VAL A 3 13.91 -3.29 0.92
N ASN A 4 15.08 -3.87 1.15
CA ASN A 4 15.46 -4.42 2.45
C ASN A 4 15.93 -3.35 3.44
N ILE A 5 16.21 -2.13 2.95
CA ILE A 5 16.67 -1.00 3.77
C ILE A 5 15.47 -0.17 4.23
N VAL A 6 14.51 0.09 3.34
CA VAL A 6 13.37 0.98 3.63
C VAL A 6 12.26 0.27 4.40
N ARG A 7 11.94 -0.98 4.04
CA ARG A 7 10.79 -1.70 4.64
C ARG A 7 10.87 -1.92 6.16
N PRO A 8 12.05 -2.16 6.77
CA PRO A 8 12.12 -2.34 8.22
C PRO A 8 11.84 -1.06 9.01
N ILE A 9 11.96 0.11 8.38
CA ILE A 9 11.81 1.40 9.06
C ILE A 9 10.31 1.63 9.33
N PRO A 10 9.89 1.75 10.60
CA PRO A 10 8.51 2.12 10.91
C PRO A 10 8.13 3.45 10.27
N PHE A 11 6.92 3.55 9.73
CA PHE A 11 6.50 4.73 8.95
C PHE A 11 6.67 6.04 9.74
N ILE A 12 6.34 6.06 11.04
CA ILE A 12 6.50 7.26 11.89
C ILE A 12 7.95 7.75 12.00
N ILE A 13 8.91 6.83 11.96
CA ILE A 13 10.35 7.15 11.94
C ILE A 13 10.73 7.63 10.54
N PHE A 14 10.25 6.95 9.50
CA PHE A 14 10.54 7.28 8.10
C PHE A 14 10.08 8.68 7.71
N ILE A 15 8.82 9.04 7.98
CA ILE A 15 8.25 10.37 7.69
C ILE A 15 9.06 11.49 8.37
N THR A 16 9.57 11.24 9.58
CA THR A 16 10.41 12.18 10.31
C THR A 16 11.81 12.26 9.69
N ALA A 17 12.41 11.12 9.36
CA ALA A 17 13.76 11.04 8.79
C ALA A 17 13.87 11.72 7.41
N ILE A 18 12.82 11.66 6.59
CA ILE A 18 12.83 12.27 5.25
C ILE A 18 12.32 13.72 5.21
N ARG A 19 12.11 14.37 6.36
CA ARG A 19 11.64 15.76 6.44
C ARG A 19 12.43 16.74 5.55
N PRO A 20 13.78 16.71 5.47
CA PRO A 20 14.52 17.61 4.59
C PRO A 20 14.15 17.42 3.11
N LEU A 21 14.00 16.16 2.66
CA LEU A 21 13.57 15.84 1.30
C LEU A 21 12.12 16.26 1.05
N THR A 22 11.26 16.09 2.05
CA THR A 22 9.85 16.50 1.97
C THR A 22 9.72 18.02 1.81
N LEU A 23 10.52 18.79 2.56
CA LEU A 23 10.57 20.24 2.42
C LEU A 23 11.07 20.66 1.03
N LEU A 24 12.12 20.00 0.51
CA LEU A 24 12.65 20.29 -0.82
C LEU A 24 11.65 19.96 -1.94
N ALA A 25 10.90 18.86 -1.80
CA ALA A 25 10.00 18.39 -2.84
C ALA A 25 8.62 19.08 -2.83
N VAL A 26 8.09 19.39 -1.65
CA VAL A 26 6.70 19.86 -1.47
C VAL A 26 6.64 21.30 -0.91
N GLY A 27 7.75 21.82 -0.37
CA GLY A 27 7.80 23.15 0.24
C GLY A 27 7.19 23.21 1.66
N ALA A 28 6.75 22.09 2.22
CA ALA A 28 6.14 22.00 3.54
C ALA A 28 6.52 20.70 4.27
N THR A 29 6.49 20.72 5.60
CA THR A 29 6.75 19.55 6.47
C THR A 29 5.55 19.18 7.35
N ILE A 30 4.44 19.88 7.18
CA ILE A 30 3.16 19.71 7.89
C ILE A 30 2.05 19.80 6.83
N GLY A 31 0.95 19.08 7.05
CA GLY A 31 -0.22 19.05 6.17
C GLY A 31 -0.27 17.79 5.30
N VAL A 32 -1.42 17.64 4.62
CA VAL A 32 -1.72 16.47 3.79
C VAL A 32 -0.67 16.24 2.70
N SER A 33 -0.23 17.31 2.02
CA SER A 33 0.79 17.22 0.96
C SER A 33 2.14 16.74 1.50
N ALA A 34 2.54 17.22 2.68
CA ALA A 34 3.77 16.80 3.34
C ALA A 34 3.72 15.34 3.85
N ALA A 35 2.52 14.81 4.13
CA ALA A 35 2.34 13.39 4.48
C ALA A 35 2.37 12.48 3.24
N ILE A 36 1.74 12.90 2.13
CA ILE A 36 1.65 12.10 0.89
C ILE A 36 3.03 11.75 0.33
N PHE A 37 3.99 12.68 0.37
CA PHE A 37 5.31 12.47 -0.21
C PHE A 37 6.08 11.28 0.42
N PRO A 38 6.32 11.23 1.76
CA PRO A 38 6.89 10.06 2.42
C PRO A 38 6.10 8.77 2.18
N MET A 39 4.77 8.86 2.30
CA MET A 39 3.91 7.69 2.09
C MET A 39 4.13 7.11 0.70
N SER A 40 4.16 7.95 -0.34
CA SER A 40 4.35 7.52 -1.72
C SER A 40 5.68 6.81 -1.93
N ILE A 41 6.77 7.30 -1.33
CA ILE A 41 8.09 6.66 -1.43
C ILE A 41 8.06 5.28 -0.75
N MET A 42 7.58 5.21 0.50
CA MET A 42 7.56 3.96 1.26
C MET A 42 6.64 2.92 0.61
N VAL A 43 5.48 3.34 0.13
CA VAL A 43 4.51 2.52 -0.58
C VAL A 43 5.06 2.03 -1.91
N ALA A 44 5.76 2.87 -2.68
CA ALA A 44 6.38 2.45 -3.95
C ALA A 44 7.39 1.31 -3.72
N VAL A 45 8.22 1.41 -2.67
CA VAL A 45 9.17 0.35 -2.32
C VAL A 45 8.45 -0.93 -1.87
N ALA A 46 7.39 -0.81 -1.08
CA ALA A 46 6.61 -1.95 -0.61
C ALA A 46 5.85 -2.65 -1.75
N ILE A 47 5.22 -1.89 -2.65
CA ILE A 47 4.56 -2.41 -3.85
C ILE A 47 5.56 -3.14 -4.74
N GLY A 48 6.76 -2.60 -4.95
CA GLY A 48 7.78 -3.28 -5.74
C GLY A 48 8.07 -4.71 -5.24
N ARG A 49 8.12 -4.89 -3.90
CA ARG A 49 8.29 -6.21 -3.29
C ARG A 49 7.08 -7.11 -3.50
N ILE A 50 5.88 -6.59 -3.35
CA ILE A 50 4.65 -7.36 -3.55
C ILE A 50 4.55 -7.81 -5.00
N VAL A 51 4.84 -6.93 -5.96
CA VAL A 51 4.86 -7.28 -7.37
C VAL A 51 5.91 -8.37 -7.63
N GLU A 52 7.13 -8.19 -7.15
CA GLU A 52 8.20 -9.21 -7.28
C GLU A 52 7.77 -10.57 -6.72
N GLN A 53 7.22 -10.61 -5.50
CA GLN A 53 6.78 -11.85 -4.85
C GLN A 53 5.69 -12.57 -5.64
N ASN A 54 4.73 -11.84 -6.19
CA ASN A 54 3.63 -12.43 -6.95
C ASN A 54 4.08 -12.91 -8.34
N LEU A 55 4.96 -12.16 -9.02
CA LEU A 55 5.45 -12.56 -10.34
C LEU A 55 6.39 -13.78 -10.26
N VAL A 56 7.22 -13.88 -9.20
CA VAL A 56 8.12 -15.03 -9.00
C VAL A 56 7.36 -16.29 -8.56
N ALA A 57 6.16 -16.14 -7.99
CA ALA A 57 5.32 -17.26 -7.59
C ALA A 57 4.58 -17.94 -8.77
N VAL A 58 4.62 -17.35 -9.97
CA VAL A 58 4.04 -17.96 -11.18
C VAL A 58 4.80 -19.26 -11.51
N ASP A 59 4.05 -20.32 -11.82
CA ASP A 59 4.61 -21.64 -12.10
C ASP A 59 5.65 -21.58 -13.24
N PRO A 60 6.91 -21.99 -12.98
CA PRO A 60 7.95 -22.07 -14.00
C PRO A 60 7.54 -22.90 -15.21
N GLY A 61 6.69 -23.92 -15.05
CA GLY A 61 6.23 -24.77 -16.15
C GLY A 61 5.46 -24.01 -17.23
N VAL A 62 4.62 -23.03 -16.84
CA VAL A 62 3.87 -22.19 -17.80
C VAL A 62 4.83 -21.25 -18.54
N VAL A 63 5.85 -20.75 -17.84
CA VAL A 63 6.91 -19.90 -18.43
C VAL A 63 7.77 -20.70 -19.41
N GLU A 64 8.15 -21.93 -19.08
CA GLU A 64 8.93 -22.83 -19.93
C GLU A 64 8.14 -23.26 -21.17
N ALA A 65 6.86 -23.58 -21.03
CA ALA A 65 5.99 -23.89 -22.16
C ALA A 65 5.92 -22.71 -23.16
N ALA A 66 5.75 -21.48 -22.66
CA ALA A 66 5.75 -20.29 -23.50
C ALA A 66 7.10 -20.05 -24.20
N ARG A 67 8.23 -20.34 -23.53
CA ARG A 67 9.57 -20.27 -24.15
C ARG A 67 9.74 -21.31 -25.26
N SER A 68 9.30 -22.54 -25.04
CA SER A 68 9.34 -23.63 -26.03
C SER A 68 8.51 -23.31 -27.28
N MET A 69 7.46 -22.50 -27.13
CA MET A 69 6.65 -21.95 -28.24
C MET A 69 7.31 -20.76 -28.97
N GLY A 70 8.56 -20.41 -28.64
CA GLY A 70 9.30 -19.31 -29.26
C GLY A 70 8.92 -17.92 -28.75
N ALA A 71 8.21 -17.81 -27.62
CA ALA A 71 7.87 -16.49 -27.07
C ALA A 71 9.11 -15.80 -26.48
N GLY A 72 9.35 -14.55 -26.89
CA GLY A 72 10.40 -13.70 -26.30
C GLY A 72 10.07 -13.27 -24.87
N ARG A 73 11.08 -12.78 -24.13
CA ARG A 73 10.96 -12.40 -22.71
C ARG A 73 9.81 -11.43 -22.41
N LEU A 74 9.67 -10.36 -23.22
CA LEU A 74 8.60 -9.38 -23.04
C LEU A 74 7.22 -9.98 -23.33
N ARG A 75 7.11 -10.84 -24.35
CA ARG A 75 5.87 -11.53 -24.66
C ARG A 75 5.44 -12.40 -23.48
N ILE A 76 6.35 -13.21 -22.95
CA ILE A 76 6.11 -14.05 -21.76
C ILE A 76 5.63 -13.21 -20.57
N LEU A 77 6.29 -12.08 -20.29
CA LEU A 77 5.91 -11.21 -19.17
C LEU A 77 4.45 -10.74 -19.31
N PHE A 78 4.08 -10.18 -20.46
CA PHE A 78 2.77 -9.55 -20.64
C PHE A 78 1.65 -10.54 -20.97
N THR A 79 1.94 -11.70 -21.56
CA THR A 79 0.92 -12.67 -21.98
C THR A 79 0.80 -13.89 -21.08
N VAL A 80 1.75 -14.11 -20.16
CA VAL A 80 1.75 -15.26 -19.26
C VAL A 80 1.89 -14.79 -17.82
N VAL A 81 3.04 -14.22 -17.45
CA VAL A 81 3.37 -13.97 -16.04
C VAL A 81 2.42 -12.97 -15.40
N ILE A 82 2.16 -11.83 -16.06
CA ILE A 82 1.24 -10.83 -15.52
C ILE A 82 -0.18 -11.38 -15.43
N PRO A 83 -0.79 -11.95 -16.51
CA PRO A 83 -2.10 -12.59 -16.45
C PRO A 83 -2.27 -13.61 -15.33
N GLU A 84 -1.33 -14.54 -15.18
CA GLU A 84 -1.36 -15.58 -14.14
C GLU A 84 -1.24 -14.98 -12.73
N ALA A 85 -0.49 -13.89 -12.58
CA ALA A 85 -0.33 -13.20 -11.30
C ALA A 85 -1.43 -12.15 -11.00
N LEU A 86 -2.40 -11.91 -11.89
CA LEU A 86 -3.33 -10.79 -11.73
C LEU A 86 -4.18 -10.89 -10.46
N ALA A 87 -4.78 -12.04 -10.18
CA ALA A 87 -5.60 -12.24 -8.99
C ALA A 87 -4.80 -12.04 -7.68
N PRO A 88 -3.64 -12.67 -7.48
CA PRO A 88 -2.85 -12.43 -6.27
C PRO A 88 -2.25 -11.01 -6.23
N LEU A 89 -1.96 -10.37 -7.37
CA LEU A 89 -1.59 -8.95 -7.43
C LEU A 89 -2.72 -8.05 -6.91
N ILE A 90 -3.97 -8.26 -7.34
CA ILE A 90 -5.13 -7.49 -6.84
C ILE A 90 -5.24 -7.59 -5.32
N LEU A 91 -5.08 -8.79 -4.76
CA LEU A 91 -5.09 -9.00 -3.32
C LEU A 91 -3.91 -8.31 -2.63
N GLY A 92 -2.71 -8.37 -3.23
CA GLY A 92 -1.52 -7.66 -2.76
C GLY A 92 -1.69 -6.13 -2.74
N TYR A 93 -2.29 -5.55 -3.78
CA TYR A 93 -2.63 -4.12 -3.81
C TYR A 93 -3.70 -3.74 -2.80
N THR A 94 -4.69 -4.62 -2.58
CA THR A 94 -5.72 -4.44 -1.54
C THR A 94 -5.09 -4.41 -0.15
N PHE A 95 -4.15 -5.32 0.12
CA PHE A 95 -3.36 -5.31 1.35
C PHE A 95 -2.54 -4.03 1.52
N MET A 96 -1.91 -3.54 0.45
CA MET A 96 -1.20 -2.26 0.47
C MET A 96 -2.10 -1.07 0.76
N PHE A 97 -3.32 -1.05 0.21
CA PHE A 97 -4.28 -0.01 0.51
C PHE A 97 -4.59 0.06 2.01
N ILE A 98 -4.77 -1.07 2.67
CA ILE A 98 -4.99 -1.13 4.12
C ILE A 98 -3.77 -0.57 4.86
N GLY A 99 -2.56 -0.92 4.44
CA GLY A 99 -1.33 -0.34 4.97
C GLY A 99 -1.24 1.19 4.77
N ILE A 100 -1.74 1.71 3.65
CA ILE A 100 -1.81 3.16 3.40
C ILE A 100 -2.79 3.84 4.36
N VAL A 101 -3.93 3.22 4.64
CA VAL A 101 -4.90 3.74 5.62
C VAL A 101 -4.24 3.83 7.01
N ASP A 102 -3.52 2.79 7.42
CA ASP A 102 -2.77 2.78 8.68
C ASP A 102 -1.67 3.86 8.72
N MET A 103 -0.87 3.98 7.67
CA MET A 103 0.13 5.05 7.52
C MET A 103 -0.50 6.44 7.56
N SER A 104 -1.66 6.63 6.93
CA SER A 104 -2.38 7.91 6.94
C SER A 104 -2.85 8.29 8.34
N ALA A 105 -3.28 7.31 9.14
CA ALA A 105 -3.67 7.53 10.52
C ALA A 105 -2.45 7.94 11.37
N MET A 106 -1.31 7.27 11.18
CA MET A 106 -0.04 7.64 11.82
C MET A 106 0.44 9.04 11.40
N ALA A 107 0.23 9.43 10.14
CA ALA A 107 0.60 10.77 9.67
C ALA A 107 -0.14 11.90 10.41
N GLY A 108 -1.30 11.61 11.01
CA GLY A 108 -2.03 12.54 11.88
C GLY A 108 -1.16 13.09 13.02
N TYR A 109 -0.28 12.28 13.60
CA TYR A 109 0.65 12.73 14.67
C TYR A 109 1.59 13.86 14.26
N ILE A 110 1.84 14.03 12.97
CA ILE A 110 2.80 15.01 12.44
C ILE A 110 2.04 16.10 11.65
N GLY A 111 0.75 16.25 11.93
CA GLY A 111 -0.11 17.23 11.29
C GLY A 111 -0.43 16.90 9.83
N GLY A 112 -0.44 15.61 9.46
CA GLY A 112 -0.90 15.13 8.16
C GLY A 112 -2.42 15.24 7.96
N GLY A 113 -3.18 15.51 9.03
CA GLY A 113 -4.63 15.65 9.03
C GLY A 113 -5.37 14.31 8.92
N GLY A 114 -6.65 14.38 8.52
CA GLY A 114 -7.49 13.20 8.27
C GLY A 114 -8.08 12.56 9.53
N LEU A 115 -8.58 11.32 9.38
CA LEU A 115 -9.27 10.60 10.46
C LEU A 115 -8.33 10.27 11.64
N GLY A 116 -7.05 10.01 11.37
CA GLY A 116 -6.07 9.77 12.43
C GLY A 116 -5.87 10.99 13.32
N ASP A 117 -5.67 12.16 12.71
CA ASP A 117 -5.56 13.44 13.42
C ASP A 117 -6.81 13.71 14.26
N PHE A 118 -8.00 13.54 13.68
CA PHE A 118 -9.26 13.67 14.40
C PHE A 118 -9.37 12.73 15.62
N ALA A 119 -9.04 11.44 15.45
CA ALA A 119 -9.04 10.49 16.55
C ALA A 119 -8.03 10.84 17.64
N ILE A 120 -6.85 11.33 17.27
CA ILE A 120 -5.80 11.70 18.22
C ILE A 120 -6.23 12.93 19.01
N THR A 121 -6.60 14.01 18.33
CA THR A 121 -6.89 15.31 18.96
C THR A 121 -8.18 15.31 19.77
N TYR A 122 -9.25 14.73 19.21
CA TYR A 122 -10.58 14.79 19.83
C TYR A 122 -10.95 13.52 20.58
N GLY A 123 -10.37 12.37 20.24
CA GLY A 123 -10.61 11.10 20.93
C GLY A 123 -9.59 10.87 22.03
N TYR A 124 -8.35 10.58 21.65
CA TYR A 124 -7.30 10.14 22.57
C TYR A 124 -6.88 11.23 23.56
N GLN A 125 -6.49 12.41 23.07
CA GLN A 125 -5.97 13.49 23.93
C GLN A 125 -7.01 14.06 24.89
N GLN A 126 -8.29 14.05 24.50
CA GLN A 126 -9.41 14.52 25.32
C GLN A 126 -10.09 13.40 26.11
N PHE A 127 -9.56 12.17 26.06
CA PHE A 127 -10.16 10.99 26.67
C PHE A 127 -11.64 10.77 26.29
N ASN A 128 -12.04 11.21 25.08
CA ASN A 128 -13.39 11.08 24.58
C ASN A 128 -13.57 9.73 23.87
N TRP A 129 -14.14 8.77 24.59
CA TRP A 129 -14.34 7.42 24.06
C TRP A 129 -15.33 7.37 22.88
N ALA A 130 -16.34 8.22 22.86
CA ALA A 130 -17.33 8.25 21.78
C ALA A 130 -16.68 8.63 20.44
N VAL A 131 -15.80 9.64 20.44
CA VAL A 131 -15.05 10.07 19.24
C VAL A 131 -14.10 8.99 18.76
N THR A 132 -13.38 8.34 19.69
CA THR A 132 -12.50 7.21 19.36
C THR A 132 -13.29 6.07 18.70
N LEU A 133 -14.43 5.67 19.28
CA LEU A 133 -15.28 4.60 18.72
C LEU A 133 -15.81 4.95 17.32
N VAL A 134 -16.33 6.16 17.14
CA VAL A 134 -16.83 6.61 15.82
C VAL A 134 -15.71 6.54 14.78
N THR A 135 -14.50 6.98 15.13
CA THR A 135 -13.38 6.97 14.19
C THR A 135 -12.95 5.54 13.85
N VAL A 136 -12.89 4.64 14.84
CA VAL A 136 -12.60 3.22 14.62
C VAL A 136 -13.63 2.58 13.68
N VAL A 137 -14.93 2.83 13.89
CA VAL A 137 -16.00 2.30 13.03
C VAL A 137 -15.85 2.81 11.59
N ILE A 138 -15.54 4.10 11.39
CA ILE A 138 -15.32 4.66 10.06
C ILE A 138 -14.11 4.01 9.36
N ILE A 139 -12.98 3.87 10.07
CA ILE A 139 -11.78 3.22 9.52
C ILE A 139 -12.07 1.76 9.15
N ILE A 140 -12.76 1.02 10.03
CA ILE A 140 -13.20 -0.35 9.74
C ILE A 140 -14.08 -0.38 8.48
N ALA A 141 -15.05 0.52 8.35
CA ALA A 141 -15.91 0.56 7.17
C ALA A 141 -15.12 0.80 5.87
N ILE A 142 -14.14 1.70 5.88
CA ILE A 142 -13.26 1.98 4.73
C ILE A 142 -12.42 0.73 4.38
N VAL A 143 -11.77 0.14 5.38
CA VAL A 143 -10.91 -1.05 5.19
C VAL A 143 -11.72 -2.24 4.70
N GLN A 144 -12.88 -2.49 5.30
CA GLN A 144 -13.78 -3.57 4.88
C GLN A 144 -14.31 -3.34 3.46
N GLY A 145 -14.67 -2.10 3.12
CA GLY A 145 -15.08 -1.74 1.76
C GLY A 145 -14.01 -2.06 0.73
N ALA A 146 -12.76 -1.65 0.99
CA ALA A 146 -11.63 -1.95 0.11
C ALA A 146 -11.34 -3.46 0.02
N GLN A 147 -11.38 -4.18 1.14
CA GLN A 147 -11.16 -5.63 1.17
C GLN A 147 -12.23 -6.38 0.38
N LEU A 148 -13.50 -6.01 0.52
CA LEU A 148 -14.60 -6.61 -0.23
C LEU A 148 -14.42 -6.38 -1.73
N LEU A 149 -14.12 -5.14 -2.14
CA LEU A 149 -13.86 -4.81 -3.53
C LEU A 149 -12.67 -5.61 -4.10
N GLY A 150 -11.57 -5.67 -3.38
CA GLY A 150 -10.38 -6.44 -3.76
C GLY A 150 -10.69 -7.93 -3.94
N ASN A 151 -11.40 -8.53 -2.99
CA ASN A 151 -11.81 -9.93 -3.06
C ASN A 151 -12.73 -10.21 -4.24
N VAL A 152 -13.70 -9.34 -4.51
CA VAL A 152 -14.62 -9.47 -5.64
C VAL A 152 -13.87 -9.36 -6.97
N LEU A 153 -12.96 -8.39 -7.10
CA LEU A 153 -12.15 -8.22 -8.31
C LEU A 153 -11.23 -9.42 -8.55
N ALA A 154 -10.55 -9.91 -7.51
CA ALA A 154 -9.68 -11.08 -7.64
C ALA A 154 -10.45 -12.34 -8.05
N ARG A 155 -11.64 -12.59 -7.46
CA ARG A 155 -12.50 -13.70 -7.86
C ARG A 155 -12.96 -13.60 -9.32
N ARG A 156 -13.32 -12.40 -9.78
CA ARG A 156 -13.72 -12.19 -11.19
C ARG A 156 -12.59 -12.48 -12.16
N VAL A 157 -11.34 -12.28 -11.77
CA VAL A 157 -10.18 -12.60 -12.61
C VAL A 157 -9.88 -14.09 -12.62
N LEU A 158 -10.04 -14.81 -11.50
CA LEU A 158 -9.84 -16.25 -11.42
C LEU A 158 -10.89 -17.09 -12.18
N HIS A 159 -12.08 -16.53 -12.39
CA HIS A 159 -13.18 -17.19 -13.12
C HIS A 159 -13.21 -16.83 -14.62
N ARG A 160 -12.17 -16.21 -15.15
CA ARG A 160 -11.96 -16.01 -16.59
C ARG A 160 -11.03 -17.08 -17.14
#